data_AF-A0AAN9IFJ9-F1
#
_entry.id   AF-A0AAN9IFJ9-F1
#
_cell.length_a   1.000
_cell.length_b   1.000
_cell.length_c   1.000
_cell.angle_alpha   90.00
_cell.angle_beta   90.00
_cell.angle_gamma   90.00
#
_symmetry.space_group_name_H-M   'P 1'
#
loop_
_entity.id
_entity.type
_entity.pdbx_description
1 polymer ?
#
loop_
_entity_poly.entity_id
_entity_poly.type
_entity_poly.pdbx_seq_one_letter_code
_entity_poly.pdbx_strand_id
1 'polypeptide(L)'
;MVVRIRLARLGCRNNPFYRVIVTDSRTTRDGKNIEVLGFYNPIGKDDEKKMRLKLERIKYWLSVGAQPSEPVERLLGRAGMGRQGGQLDKFPIDALNEEKPTNTENSENNGTSPEAIFSIGLPVA
;
A
#
# COMPACT_ATOMS: atom_id res chain seq x y z
N MET A 1 26.54 -9.11 6.58
CA MET A 1 25.94 -7.77 6.61
C MET A 1 24.55 -7.89 6.06
N VAL A 2 23.53 -7.34 6.71
CA VAL A 2 22.13 -7.42 6.26
C VAL A 2 21.58 -6.01 6.16
N VAL A 3 21.07 -5.66 4.98
CA VAL A 3 20.38 -4.39 4.76
C VAL A 3 18.96 -4.52 5.27
N ARG A 4 18.53 -3.59 6.12
CA ARG A 4 17.18 -3.57 6.69
C ARG A 4 16.47 -2.27 6.34
N ILE A 5 15.17 -2.40 6.05
CA ILE A 5 14.26 -1.27 5.95
C ILE A 5 13.57 -1.14 7.30
N ARG A 6 13.85 -0.05 8.04
CA ARG A 6 13.36 0.14 9.41
C ARG A 6 12.90 1.57 9.65
N LEU A 7 12.18 1.77 10.76
CA LEU A 7 11.78 3.10 11.22
C LEU A 7 12.89 3.72 12.07
N ALA A 8 13.36 4.90 11.67
CA ALA A 8 14.16 5.78 12.53
C ALA A 8 13.21 6.73 13.27
N ARG A 9 13.43 6.90 14.58
CA ARG A 9 12.59 7.77 15.40
C ARG A 9 13.16 9.19 15.35
N LEU A 10 12.25 10.12 15.12
CA LEU A 10 12.45 11.55 15.20
C LEU A 10 11.31 12.17 16.01
N GLY A 11 11.40 13.48 16.21
CA GLY A 11 10.40 14.25 16.93
C GLY A 11 10.72 14.40 18.41
N CYS A 12 9.79 15.04 19.11
CA CYS A 12 9.94 15.41 20.52
C CYS A 12 9.32 14.36 21.44
N ARG A 13 9.50 14.55 22.74
CA ARG A 13 8.73 13.81 23.76
C ARG A 13 7.24 13.97 23.46
N ASN A 14 6.50 12.86 23.50
CA ASN A 14 5.05 12.78 23.23
C ASN A 14 4.61 13.21 21.82
N ASN A 15 5.55 13.45 20.89
CA ASN A 15 5.24 13.73 19.49
C ASN A 15 6.18 12.94 18.57
N PRO A 16 6.00 11.60 18.46
CA PRO A 16 6.82 10.75 17.62
C PRO A 16 6.60 11.03 16.12
N PHE A 17 7.69 11.17 15.40
CA PHE A 17 7.74 11.21 13.94
C PHE A 17 8.71 10.16 13.46
N TYR A 18 8.38 9.38 12.43
CA TYR A 18 9.26 8.31 11.96
C TYR A 18 9.72 8.57 10.53
N ARG A 19 10.97 8.25 10.24
CA ARG A 19 11.47 8.12 8.86
C ARG A 19 11.58 6.66 8.49
N VAL A 20 11.15 6.32 7.29
CA VAL A 20 11.41 5.00 6.71
C VAL A 20 12.78 5.06 6.07
N ILE A 21 13.74 4.31 6.63
CA ILE A 21 15.14 4.35 6.22
C ILE A 21 15.66 2.98 5.80
N VAL A 22 16.64 2.98 4.91
CA VAL A 22 17.47 1.82 4.57
C VAL A 22 18.82 1.97 5.25
N THR A 23 19.24 0.95 5.97
CA THR A 23 20.54 0.95 6.66
C THR A 23 21.04 -0.48 6.88
N ASP A 24 22.33 -0.62 7.19
CA ASP A 24 22.85 -1.89 7.69
C ASP A 24 22.26 -2.16 9.09
N SER A 25 21.87 -3.41 9.31
CA SER A 25 21.47 -3.99 10.59
C SER A 25 22.29 -3.55 11.81
N ARG A 26 23.60 -3.38 11.66
CA ARG A 26 24.53 -3.09 12.77
C ARG A 26 24.54 -1.62 13.18
N THR A 27 23.98 -0.74 12.37
CA THR A 27 23.98 0.70 12.67
C THR A 27 22.99 1.03 13.80
N THR A 28 23.32 2.01 14.64
CA THR A 28 22.41 2.60 15.63
C THR A 28 21.10 3.04 14.99
N ARG A 29 19.97 2.94 15.73
CA ARG A 29 18.61 3.21 15.22
C ARG A 29 18.52 4.48 14.38
N ASP A 30 18.99 5.59 14.94
CA ASP A 30 18.91 6.94 14.36
C ASP A 30 20.26 7.39 13.76
N GLY A 31 21.17 6.44 13.49
CA GLY A 31 22.51 6.69 12.97
C GLY A 31 22.56 6.84 11.44
N LYS A 32 23.74 6.57 10.87
CA LYS A 32 23.99 6.66 9.43
C LYS A 32 23.02 5.76 8.64
N ASN A 33 22.33 6.35 7.69
CA ASN A 33 21.48 5.63 6.75
C ASN A 33 22.09 5.68 5.35
N ILE A 34 21.70 4.70 4.53
CA ILE A 34 22.06 4.64 3.11
C ILE A 34 21.12 5.56 2.33
N GLU A 35 19.82 5.41 2.58
CA GLU A 35 18.76 6.17 1.90
C GLU A 35 17.53 6.37 2.79
N VAL A 36 16.87 7.52 2.63
CA VAL A 36 15.56 7.82 3.23
C VAL A 36 14.46 7.60 2.20
N LEU A 37 13.60 6.61 2.45
CA LEU A 37 12.52 6.21 1.54
C LEU A 37 11.23 7.00 1.77
N GLY A 38 11.09 7.64 2.93
CA GLY A 38 9.88 8.39 3.24
C GLY A 38 9.74 8.71 4.72
N PHE A 39 8.53 9.08 5.11
CA PHE A 39 8.18 9.34 6.49
C PHE A 39 6.81 8.77 6.86
N TYR A 40 6.63 8.58 8.16
CA TYR A 40 5.42 8.11 8.79
C TYR A 40 5.15 8.91 10.07
N ASN A 41 3.97 9.51 10.14
CA ASN A 41 3.44 10.23 11.29
C ASN A 41 2.21 9.48 11.85
N PRO A 42 2.32 8.84 13.02
CA PRO A 42 1.21 8.10 13.62
C PRO A 42 0.10 9.00 14.20
N ILE A 43 0.39 10.27 14.50
CA ILE A 43 -0.56 11.21 15.14
C ILE A 43 -1.34 12.03 14.10
N GLY A 44 -0.86 12.07 12.84
CA GLY A 44 -1.52 12.82 11.77
C GLY A 44 -2.98 12.38 11.61
N LYS A 45 -3.92 13.33 11.60
CA LYS A 45 -5.34 13.04 11.38
C LYS A 45 -5.62 12.74 9.90
N ASP A 46 -5.01 13.51 9.00
CA ASP A 46 -5.19 13.40 7.56
C ASP A 46 -4.34 12.26 6.98
N ASP A 47 -4.94 11.35 6.21
CA ASP A 47 -4.26 10.19 5.63
C ASP A 47 -3.10 10.55 4.69
N GLU A 48 -3.22 11.62 3.91
CA GLU A 48 -2.13 12.13 3.07
C GLU A 48 -0.93 12.68 3.85
N LYS A 49 -1.15 13.15 5.07
CA LYS A 49 -0.09 13.65 5.96
C LYS A 49 0.44 12.54 6.88
N LYS A 50 -0.28 11.43 7.03
CA LYS A 50 0.15 10.27 7.83
C LYS A 50 1.38 9.61 7.24
N MET A 51 1.47 9.45 5.92
CA MET A 51 2.66 8.85 5.32
C MET A 51 2.93 9.32 3.90
N ARG A 52 4.22 9.45 3.57
CA ARG A 52 4.67 9.59 2.18
C ARG A 52 5.85 8.65 1.95
N LEU A 53 5.71 7.77 0.97
CA LEU A 53 6.67 6.72 0.65
C LEU A 53 7.09 6.80 -0.82
N LYS A 54 8.39 6.68 -1.08
CA LYS A 54 8.96 6.54 -2.42
C LYS A 54 8.83 5.09 -2.88
N LEU A 55 7.70 4.76 -3.49
CA LEU A 55 7.34 3.37 -3.84
C LEU A 55 8.38 2.70 -4.75
N GLU A 56 8.92 3.42 -5.73
CA GLU A 56 9.94 2.92 -6.67
C GLU A 56 11.20 2.43 -5.94
N ARG A 57 11.69 3.22 -4.99
CA ARG A 57 12.90 2.92 -4.23
C ARG A 57 12.66 1.77 -3.26
N ILE A 58 11.49 1.69 -2.64
CA ILE A 58 11.11 0.56 -1.80
C ILE A 58 11.14 -0.74 -2.62
N LYS A 59 10.52 -0.76 -3.80
CA LYS A 59 10.52 -1.93 -4.69
C LYS A 59 11.93 -2.36 -5.07
N TYR A 60 12.82 -1.41 -5.38
CA TYR A 60 14.24 -1.69 -5.64
C TYR A 60 14.94 -2.34 -4.44
N TRP A 61 14.77 -1.79 -3.23
CA TRP A 61 15.44 -2.36 -2.06
C TRP A 61 14.90 -3.74 -1.69
N LEU A 62 13.59 -3.97 -1.89
CA LEU A 62 13.00 -5.30 -1.73
C LEU A 62 13.56 -6.30 -2.76
N SER A 63 13.78 -5.90 -4.02
CA SER A 63 14.35 -6.78 -5.04
C SER A 63 15.82 -7.12 -4.78
N VAL A 64 16.58 -6.19 -4.18
CA VAL A 64 17.97 -6.41 -3.73
C VAL A 64 18.03 -7.34 -2.49
N GLY A 65 16.89 -7.66 -1.87
CA GLY A 65 16.80 -8.56 -0.72
C GLY A 65 16.89 -7.85 0.63
N ALA A 66 16.65 -6.54 0.69
CA ALA A 66 16.54 -5.83 1.96
C ALA A 66 15.35 -6.36 2.77
N GLN A 67 15.58 -6.65 4.05
CA GLN A 67 14.56 -7.19 4.93
C GLN A 67 13.83 -6.04 5.65
N PRO A 68 12.52 -5.85 5.42
CA PRO A 68 11.74 -4.90 6.19
C PRO A 68 11.59 -5.37 7.64
N SER A 69 11.43 -4.43 8.58
CA SER A 69 11.01 -4.75 9.95
C SER A 69 9.50 -4.90 10.03
N GLU A 70 8.99 -5.70 10.97
CA GLU A 70 7.56 -5.88 11.26
C GLU A 70 6.68 -4.60 11.15
N PRO A 71 6.99 -3.46 11.81
CA PRO A 71 6.15 -2.26 11.67
C PRO A 71 6.20 -1.63 10.26
N VAL A 72 7.30 -1.81 9.53
CA VAL A 72 7.43 -1.37 8.13
C VAL A 72 6.62 -2.28 7.23
N GLU A 73 6.58 -3.59 7.47
CA GLU A 73 5.72 -4.51 6.72
C GLU A 73 4.25 -4.13 6.85
N ARG A 74 3.79 -3.85 8.07
CA ARG A 74 2.43 -3.33 8.31
C ARG A 74 2.18 -2.00 7.60
N LEU A 75 3.15 -1.09 7.61
CA LEU A 75 3.05 0.20 6.91
C LEU A 75 2.96 0.00 5.39
N LEU A 76 3.74 -0.92 4.82
CA LEU A 76 3.69 -1.26 3.40
C LEU A 76 2.38 -1.96 3.04
N GLY A 77 1.84 -2.80 3.92
CA GLY A 77 0.50 -3.39 3.77
C GLY A 77 -0.59 -2.33 3.66
N ARG A 78 -0.57 -1.31 4.53
CA ARG A 78 -1.49 -0.15 4.47
C ARG A 78 -1.33 0.68 3.20
N ALA A 79 -0.15 0.66 2.59
CA ALA A 79 0.13 1.32 1.31
C ALA A 79 -0.19 0.44 0.08
N GLY A 80 -0.74 -0.77 0.27
CA GLY A 80 -1.08 -1.70 -0.81
C GLY A 80 0.11 -2.48 -1.39
N MET A 81 1.26 -2.53 -0.69
CA MET A 81 2.50 -3.19 -1.15
C MET A 81 2.95 -4.36 -0.25
N GLY A 82 2.09 -4.82 0.67
CA GLY A 82 2.43 -5.91 1.60
C GLY A 82 2.55 -7.28 0.91
N ARG A 83 3.40 -8.16 1.45
CA ARG A 83 3.33 -9.59 1.13
C ARG A 83 2.00 -10.13 1.66
N GLN A 84 1.15 -10.64 0.77
CA GLN A 84 0.05 -11.52 1.14
C GLN A 84 0.68 -12.76 1.81
N GLY A 85 0.79 -12.81 3.14
CA GLY A 85 1.36 -13.99 3.80
C GLY A 85 2.02 -13.83 5.18
N GLY A 86 1.80 -12.72 5.91
CA GLY A 86 2.24 -12.59 7.30
C GLY A 86 1.04 -12.55 8.24
N GLN A 87 0.73 -13.66 8.89
CA GLN A 87 -0.32 -13.86 9.90
C GLN A 87 -0.14 -12.93 11.12
N LEU A 88 -0.39 -11.62 11.02
CA LEU A 88 -0.41 -10.66 12.14
C LEU A 88 -1.44 -9.53 11.96
N ASP A 89 -2.47 -9.81 11.18
CA ASP A 89 -3.63 -9.02 10.80
C ASP A 89 -4.86 -9.38 11.64
N LYS A 90 -4.66 -9.60 12.95
CA LYS A 90 -5.75 -9.82 13.93
C LYS A 90 -6.11 -8.60 14.77
N PHE A 91 -5.54 -7.43 14.49
CA PHE A 91 -6.04 -6.17 15.06
C PHE A 91 -6.72 -5.40 13.93
N PRO A 92 -8.05 -5.33 13.89
CA PRO A 92 -8.76 -4.52 12.92
C PRO A 92 -8.36 -3.06 13.16
N ILE A 93 -7.68 -2.44 12.20
CA ILE A 93 -7.39 -0.99 12.26
C ILE A 93 -8.63 -0.19 11.78
N ASP A 94 -9.66 -0.88 11.25
CA ASP A 94 -10.83 -0.27 10.59
C ASP A 94 -12.18 -0.55 11.28
N ALA A 95 -12.21 -0.94 12.57
CA ALA A 95 -13.48 -1.10 13.32
C ALA A 95 -14.25 0.22 13.58
N LEU A 96 -13.91 1.31 12.90
CA LEU A 96 -14.67 2.58 12.88
C LEU A 96 -15.06 3.02 11.45
N ASN A 97 -14.77 2.21 10.42
CA ASN A 97 -15.25 2.41 9.05
C ASN A 97 -15.71 1.06 8.49
N GLU A 98 -16.78 0.52 9.06
CA GLU A 98 -17.49 -0.62 8.48
C GLU A 98 -18.47 -0.12 7.41
N GLU A 99 -18.10 -0.23 6.13
CA GLU A 99 -19.06 -0.61 5.09
C GLU A 99 -18.44 -1.72 4.23
N LYS A 100 -18.89 -2.96 4.48
CA LYS A 100 -18.62 -4.14 3.66
C LYS A 100 -19.60 -4.16 2.45
N PRO A 101 -19.29 -4.91 1.38
CA PRO A 101 -19.66 -4.63 0.00
C PRO A 101 -21.02 -5.21 -0.44
N THR A 102 -21.65 -4.58 -1.41
CA THR A 102 -22.54 -5.26 -2.37
C THR A 102 -21.79 -5.45 -3.68
N ASN A 103 -21.33 -6.68 -3.90
CA ASN A 103 -20.91 -7.18 -5.19
C ASN A 103 -22.18 -7.74 -5.88
N THR A 104 -22.73 -7.06 -6.88
CA THR A 104 -23.67 -7.67 -7.83
C THR A 104 -22.89 -7.99 -9.09
N GLU A 105 -22.46 -9.25 -9.14
CA GLU A 105 -22.39 -10.17 -10.29
C GLU A 105 -21.87 -9.67 -11.65
N ASN A 106 -20.75 -10.27 -12.07
CA ASN A 106 -20.37 -10.40 -13.48
C ASN A 106 -21.17 -11.55 -14.13
N SER A 107 -21.94 -11.24 -15.17
CA SER A 107 -22.34 -12.14 -16.28
C SER A 107 -22.77 -11.18 -17.40
N GLU A 108 -22.29 -11.15 -18.64
CA GLU A 108 -21.70 -12.12 -19.55
C GLU A 108 -21.03 -11.32 -20.66
N ASN A 109 -19.90 -11.79 -21.16
CA ASN A 109 -19.46 -11.42 -22.50
C ASN A 109 -20.38 -12.13 -23.49
N ASN A 110 -21.03 -11.39 -24.40
CA ASN A 110 -21.33 -11.87 -25.75
C ASN A 110 -21.48 -10.65 -26.67
N GLY A 111 -20.62 -10.58 -27.67
CA GLY A 111 -20.63 -9.52 -28.68
C GLY A 111 -21.85 -9.60 -29.60
N THR A 112 -22.19 -8.46 -30.18
CA THR A 112 -22.69 -8.28 -31.55
C THR A 112 -22.85 -6.78 -31.79
N SER A 113 -22.01 -6.22 -32.66
CA SER A 113 -22.20 -4.88 -33.23
C SER A 113 -23.42 -4.88 -34.15
N PRO A 114 -24.20 -3.78 -34.22
CA PRO A 114 -25.01 -3.51 -35.39
C PRO A 114 -24.52 -2.24 -36.10
N GLU A 115 -23.54 -2.41 -37.00
CA GLU A 115 -23.51 -1.58 -38.20
C GLU A 115 -24.56 -2.15 -39.17
N ALA A 116 -25.39 -1.25 -39.70
CA ALA A 116 -26.12 -1.28 -40.97
C ALA A 116 -26.45 -2.64 -41.62
N ILE A 117 -27.71 -2.82 -42.04
CA ILE A 117 -28.11 -2.99 -43.46
C ILE A 117 -29.58 -3.45 -43.57
N PHE A 118 -30.31 -2.70 -44.41
CA PHE A 118 -31.46 -3.07 -45.25
C PHE A 118 -32.77 -3.61 -44.64
N SER A 119 -33.83 -2.87 -44.96
CA SER A 119 -34.86 -3.26 -45.95
C SER A 119 -35.51 -4.63 -45.80
N ILE A 120 -36.83 -4.63 -45.51
CA ILE A 120 -37.91 -5.19 -46.36
C ILE A 120 -39.20 -5.29 -45.53
N GLY A 121 -40.29 -4.69 -46.02
CA GLY A 121 -41.63 -5.32 -45.99
C GLY A 121 -42.65 -4.88 -44.93
N LEU A 122 -43.58 -4.01 -45.35
CA LEU A 122 -45.05 -4.10 -45.10
C LEU A 122 -45.59 -5.55 -45.28
N PRO A 123 -46.88 -5.90 -45.02
CA PRO A 123 -48.02 -5.21 -44.37
C PRO A 123 -48.85 -6.15 -43.42
N VAL A 124 -50.14 -5.81 -43.18
CA VAL A 124 -51.30 -6.61 -42.68
C VAL A 124 -51.62 -6.38 -41.20
N ALA A 125 -52.82 -6.00 -40.75
CA ALA A 125 -54.15 -5.79 -41.35
C ALA A 125 -54.88 -4.67 -40.59
#